data_AF-A0A662VUK8-F1
#
_entry.id   AF-A0A662VUK8-F1
#
_cell.length_a   1.000
_cell.length_b   1.000
_cell.length_c   1.000
_cell.angle_alpha   90.00
_cell.angle_beta   90.00
_cell.angle_gamma   90.00
#
_symmetry.space_group_name_H-M   'P 1'
#
loop_
_entity.id
_entity.type
_entity.pdbx_description
1 polymer ?
#
loop_
_entity_poly.entity_id
_entity_poly.type
_entity_poly.pdbx_seq_one_letter_code
_entity_poly.pdbx_strand_id
1 'polypeptide(L)' 'MYIRFKEGKVDKSEPLADNIIVDVDERGEAIGIEILLPKDAKLTEFISKALKVS' A
#
# COMPACT_ATOMS: atom_id res chain seq x y z
N MET A 1 2.37 -1.07 6.62
CA MET A 1 2.47 -2.27 5.76
C MET A 1 2.58 -1.79 4.34
N TYR A 2 3.54 -2.30 3.57
CA TYR A 2 3.75 -1.87 2.20
C TYR A 2 3.47 -3.03 1.23
N ILE A 3 2.72 -2.76 0.18
CA ILE A 3 2.43 -3.71 -0.90
C ILE A 3 2.88 -3.07 -2.20
N ARG A 4 3.73 -3.78 -2.93
CA ARG A 4 4.16 -3.36 -4.26
C ARG A 4 3.33 -4.09 -5.30
N PHE A 5 2.73 -3.34 -6.22
CA PHE A 5 1.91 -3.91 -7.30
C PHE A 5 2.74 -4.21 -8.55
N LYS A 6 3.68 -3.32 -8.87
CA LYS A 6 4.55 -3.45 -10.05
C LYS A 6 5.96 -2.94 -9.76
N GLU A 7 6.92 -3.46 -10.52
CA GLU A 7 8.26 -2.89 -10.58
C GLU A 7 8.21 -1.52 -11.27
N GLY A 8 8.98 -0.57 -10.74
CA GLY A 8 8.92 0.83 -11.17
C GLY A 8 9.50 1.78 -10.12
N LYS A 9 9.86 2.98 -10.54
CA LYS A 9 10.39 4.04 -9.67
C LYS A 9 9.24 4.93 -9.19
N VAL A 10 9.19 5.20 -7.88
CA VAL A 10 8.28 6.17 -7.29
C VAL A 10 8.64 7.57 -7.80
N ASP A 11 7.68 8.27 -8.39
CA ASP A 11 7.79 9.69 -8.72
C ASP A 11 7.26 10.53 -7.55
N LYS A 12 6.07 10.19 -7.06
CA LYS A 12 5.45 10.82 -5.89
C LYS A 12 4.58 9.84 -5.11
N SER A 13 4.36 10.17 -3.84
CA SER A 13 3.47 9.45 -2.94
C SER A 13 2.33 10.38 -2.54
N GLU A 14 1.09 9.92 -2.65
CA GLU A 14 -0.09 10.73 -2.38
C GLU A 14 -0.98 10.07 -1.32
N PRO A 15 -1.53 10.83 -0.35
CA PRO A 15 -2.50 10.30 0.59
C PRO A 15 -3.82 10.01 -0.15
N LEU A 16 -4.28 8.77 -0.08
CA LEU A 16 -5.59 8.36 -0.60
C LEU A 16 -6.68 8.40 0.49
N ALA A 17 -6.29 8.09 1.73
CA ALA A 17 -7.13 8.14 2.92
C ALA A 17 -6.26 8.35 4.17
N ASP A 18 -6.88 8.58 5.33
CA ASP A 18 -6.18 8.88 6.60
C ASP A 18 -5.03 7.92 6.94
N ASN A 19 -5.16 6.66 6.54
CA ASN A 19 -4.20 5.60 6.81
C ASN A 19 -3.68 4.90 5.55
N ILE A 20 -3.84 5.52 4.37
CA ILE A 20 -3.44 4.94 3.09
C ILE A 20 -2.68 5.96 2.26
N ILE A 21 -1.47 5.59 1.87
CA ILE A 21 -0.61 6.34 0.95
C ILE A 21 -0.43 5.49 -0.30
N VAL A 22 -0.52 6.10 -1.48
CA VAL A 22 -0.32 5.43 -2.76
C VAL A 22 0.93 6.00 -3.43
N ASP A 23 1.80 5.12 -3.88
CA ASP A 23 2.97 5.48 -4.68
C ASP A 23 2.60 5.42 -6.16
N VAL A 24 2.86 6.50 -6.88
CA VAL A 24 2.63 6.61 -8.32
C VAL A 24 3.93 6.88 -9.07
N ASP A 25 4.01 6.39 -10.31
CA ASP A 25 5.12 6.69 -11.22
C ASP A 25 4.91 8.02 -11.98
N GLU A 26 5.88 8.36 -12.83
CA GLU A 26 5.88 9.58 -13.66
C GLU A 26 4.68 9.67 -14.63
N ARG A 27 3.98 8.56 -14.88
CA ARG A 27 2.80 8.48 -15.74
C ARG A 27 1.50 8.61 -14.95
N GLY A 28 1.60 8.71 -13.62
CA GLY A 28 0.46 8.75 -12.70
C GLY A 28 -0.15 7.37 -12.43
N GLU A 29 0.54 6.28 -12.77
CA GLU A 29 0.05 4.93 -12.51
C GLU A 29 0.50 4.44 -11.13
N ALA A 30 -0.42 3.84 -10.35
CA ALA A 30 -0.11 3.30 -9.03
C ALA A 30 0.86 2.12 -9.11
N ILE A 31 2.02 2.22 -8.45
CA ILE A 31 3.06 1.19 -8.39
C ILE A 31 3.14 0.50 -7.01
N GLY A 32 2.62 1.14 -5.96
CA GLY A 32 2.61 0.60 -4.60
C GLY A 32 1.57 1.28 -3.71
N ILE A 33 1.31 0.66 -2.56
CA ILE A 33 0.43 1.19 -1.51
C ILE A 33 1.08 0.96 -0.15
N GLU A 34 1.10 2.00 0.66
CA GLU A 34 1.43 1.93 2.07
C GLU A 34 0.17 2.10 2.91
N ILE A 35 -0.10 1.10 3.74
CA ILE A 35 -1.21 1.09 4.68
C ILE A 35 -0.63 1.29 6.08
N LEU A 36 -0.94 2.43 6.68
CA LEU A 36 -0.58 2.78 8.05
C LEU A 36 -1.57 2.11 9.00
N LEU A 37 -1.29 0.85 9.35
CA LEU A 37 -2.17 0.12 10.25
C LEU A 37 -2.04 0.65 11.68
N PRO A 38 -3.16 0.77 12.41
CA PRO A 38 -3.08 0.90 13.87
C PRO A 38 -2.35 -0.31 14.44
N LYS A 39 -1.72 -0.17 15.61
CA LYS A 39 -0.90 -1.22 16.26
C LYS A 39 -1.66 -2.50 16.66
N ASP A 40 -2.90 -2.68 16.20
CA ASP A 40 -3.67 -3.89 16.45
C ASP A 40 -3.14 -5.07 15.62
N ALA A 41 -2.57 -6.04 16.33
CA ALA A 41 -2.02 -7.26 15.75
C ALA A 41 -3.07 -8.10 15.00
N LYS A 42 -4.34 -8.08 15.43
CA LYS A 42 -5.42 -8.86 14.78
C LYS A 42 -5.75 -8.31 13.40
N LEU A 43 -5.81 -6.99 13.26
CA LEU A 43 -6.07 -6.34 11.98
C LEU A 43 -4.92 -6.60 11.00
N THR A 44 -3.68 -6.56 11.48
CA THR A 44 -2.49 -6.86 10.68
C THR A 44 -2.52 -8.30 10.16
N GLU A 45 -2.90 -9.28 10.99
CA GLU A 45 -3.02 -10.68 10.59
C GLU A 45 -4.13 -10.89 9.55
N PHE A 46 -5.30 -10.27 9.75
CA PHE A 46 -6.42 -10.37 8.82
C PHE A 46 -6.06 -9.87 7.41
N ILE A 47 -5.46 -8.68 7.33
CA ILE A 47 -5.06 -8.08 6.05
C ILE A 47 -3.95 -8.91 5.38
N SER A 48 -2.98 -9.40 6.17
CA SER A 48 -1.93 -10.27 5.64
C SER A 48 -2.48 -11.56 5.05
N LYS A 49 -3.56 -12.12 5.61
CA LYS A 49 -4.25 -13.30 5.03
C LYS A 49 -4.98 -12.95 3.75
N ALA A 50 -5.73 -11.84 3.72
CA ALA A 50 -6.50 -11.43 2.53
C ALA A 50 -5.60 -11.21 1.31
N LEU A 51 -4.42 -10.63 1.50
CA LEU A 51 -3.46 -10.35 0.41
C LEU A 51 -2.66 -11.58 -0.05
N LYS A 52 -2.54 -12.62 0.78
CA LYS A 52 -1.87 -13.88 0.41
C LYS A 52 -2.74 -14.78 -0.48
N VAL A 53 -4.00 -14.44 -0.72
CA VAL A 53 -4.97 -15.27 -1.45
C VAL A 53 -5.04 -14.93 -2.95
N SER A 54 -4.14 -14.08 -3.46
CA SER A 54 -4.00 -13.81 -4.91
C SER A 54 -2.92 -14.67 -5.55
#